data_AF-A0A957DR69-F1
#
_entry.id   AF-A0A957DR69-F1
#
_cell.length_a   1.000
_cell.length_b   1.000
_cell.length_c   1.000
_cell.angle_alpha   90.00
_cell.angle_beta   90.00
_cell.angle_gamma   90.00
#
_symmetry.space_group_name_H-M   'P 1'
#
loop_
_entity.id
_entity.type
_entity.pdbx_description
1 polymer ?
#
loop_
_entity_poly.entity_id
_entity_poly.type
_entity_poly.pdbx_seq_one_letter_code
_entity_poly.pdbx_strand_id
1 'polypeptide(L)'
;MMNEFPFQISVRPFHIKRQGICGVRIKNQCATATTFTLSGQANDEQIQFEAMPSQVTIPQGQKGAVCIRVKRKRPFLGFRRKINFTIQVQSSNGVRQTVPGRLEYTPLLAVWQLALLFLATVGVFLI
;
A
#
# COMPACT_ATOMS: atom_id res chain seq x y z
N MET A 1 29.46 2.84 -5.76
CA MET A 1 29.47 2.63 -4.29
C MET A 1 28.07 2.19 -3.89
N MET A 2 27.90 0.93 -3.50
CA MET A 2 26.60 0.41 -3.01
C MET A 2 26.52 0.79 -1.53
N ASN A 3 25.62 1.70 -1.16
CA ASN A 3 25.37 2.00 0.25
C ASN A 3 24.76 0.76 0.89
N GLU A 4 25.56 0.02 1.67
CA GLU A 4 25.06 -1.07 2.50
C GLU A 4 24.23 -0.49 3.64
N PHE A 5 22.91 -0.52 3.49
CA PHE A 5 22.03 -0.20 4.61
C PHE A 5 22.18 -1.29 5.69
N PRO A 6 22.07 -0.93 6.99
CA PRO A 6 22.22 -1.88 8.10
C PRO A 6 21.05 -2.88 8.21
N PHE A 7 20.12 -2.85 7.28
CA PHE A 7 19.05 -3.82 7.12
C PHE A 7 18.57 -3.83 5.66
N GLN A 8 17.96 -4.93 5.25
CA GLN A 8 17.34 -5.08 3.93
C GLN A 8 15.83 -5.19 4.07
N ILE A 9 15.09 -4.51 3.20
CA ILE A 9 13.63 -4.58 3.14
C ILE A 9 13.20 -5.18 1.82
N SER A 10 12.21 -6.06 1.88
CA SER A 10 11.46 -6.51 0.71
C SER A 10 9.97 -6.50 1.00
N VAL A 11 9.18 -6.11 -0.01
CA VAL A 11 7.74 -5.90 0.12
C VAL A 11 7.01 -6.78 -0.90
N ARG A 12 6.03 -7.57 -0.45
CA ARG A 12 5.25 -8.45 -1.32
C ARG A 12 3.78 -8.58 -0.86
N PRO A 13 2.79 -8.46 -1.76
CA PRO A 13 2.91 -8.00 -3.13
C PRO A 13 3.19 -6.49 -3.20
N PHE A 14 4.00 -6.07 -4.17
CA PHE A 14 4.26 -4.66 -4.47
C PHE A 14 3.05 -3.95 -5.11
N HIS A 15 2.19 -4.74 -5.77
CA HIS A 15 1.02 -4.27 -6.47
C HIS A 15 -0.24 -4.92 -5.90
N ILE A 16 -1.16 -4.12 -5.40
CA ILE A 16 -2.41 -4.55 -4.78
C ILE A 16 -3.59 -4.07 -5.63
N LYS A 17 -4.60 -4.93 -5.82
CA LYS A 17 -5.84 -4.58 -6.51
C LYS A 17 -6.95 -4.36 -5.49
N ARG A 18 -7.65 -3.22 -5.56
CA ARG A 18 -8.77 -2.78 -4.70
C ARG A 18 -8.41 -2.61 -3.22
N GLN A 19 -8.06 -3.70 -2.54
CA GLN A 19 -7.61 -3.78 -1.16
C GLN A 19 -6.78 -5.05 -0.99
N GLY A 20 -5.86 -5.09 -0.04
CA GLY A 20 -5.08 -6.29 0.19
C GLY A 20 -4.08 -6.19 1.33
N ILE A 21 -3.42 -7.31 1.57
CA ILE A 21 -2.37 -7.42 2.57
C ILE A 21 -1.03 -7.37 1.86
N CYS A 22 -0.15 -6.52 2.37
CA CYS A 22 1.23 -6.37 1.96
C CYS A 22 2.14 -6.89 3.08
N GLY A 23 2.95 -7.90 2.79
CA GLY A 23 3.99 -8.39 3.69
C GLY A 23 5.29 -7.62 3.51
N VAL A 24 5.77 -7.01 4.58
CA VAL A 24 7.08 -6.35 4.65
C VAL A 24 8.03 -7.27 5.38
N ARG A 25 9.05 -7.75 4.69
CA ARG A 25 10.12 -8.57 5.26
C ARG A 25 11.34 -7.71 5.49
N ILE A 26 11.86 -7.76 6.70
CA ILE A 26 13.04 -7.00 7.15
C ILE A 26 14.10 -8.03 7.54
N LYS A 27 15.31 -7.91 6.99
CA LYS A 27 16.49 -8.66 7.43
C LYS A 27 17.36 -7.72 8.24
N ASN A 28 17.52 -8.01 9.53
CA ASN A 28 18.37 -7.21 10.41
C ASN A 28 19.85 -7.57 10.17
N GLN A 29 20.64 -6.61 9.69
CA GLN A 29 22.09 -6.75 9.52
C GLN A 29 22.88 -5.94 10.56
N CYS A 30 22.21 -5.31 11.53
CA CYS A 30 22.85 -4.66 12.67
C CYS A 30 23.57 -5.70 13.54
N ALA A 31 24.56 -5.24 14.30
CA ALA A 31 25.28 -6.06 15.28
C ALA A 31 24.43 -6.48 16.49
N THR A 32 23.22 -5.95 16.65
CA THR A 32 22.35 -6.18 17.81
C THR A 32 20.90 -6.38 17.39
N ALA A 33 20.09 -6.94 18.30
CA ALA A 33 18.65 -6.95 18.15
C ALA A 33 18.13 -5.51 17.98
N THR A 34 17.35 -5.27 16.94
CA THR A 34 16.90 -3.93 16.55
C THR A 34 15.39 -3.91 16.44
N THR A 35 14.77 -2.88 17.01
CA THR A 35 13.33 -2.63 16.84
C THR A 35 13.11 -1.79 15.60
N PHE A 36 12.21 -2.24 14.74
CA PHE A 36 11.82 -1.57 13.50
C PHE A 36 10.39 -1.07 13.63
N THR A 37 10.20 0.22 13.37
CA THR A 37 8.89 0.87 13.29
C THR A 37 8.50 1.03 11.83
N LEU A 38 7.32 0.56 11.47
CA LEU A 38 6.75 0.65 10.13
C LEU A 38 5.61 1.68 10.13
N SER A 39 5.63 2.59 9.16
CA SER A 39 4.56 3.57 8.90
C SER A 39 4.22 3.61 7.42
N GLY A 40 2.94 3.87 7.12
CA GLY A 40 2.44 4.01 5.77
C GLY A 40 2.27 5.48 5.43
N GLN A 41 2.72 5.89 4.26
CA GLN A 41 2.51 7.22 3.72
C GLN A 41 1.89 7.13 2.34
N ALA A 42 0.91 7.99 2.08
CA ALA A 42 0.29 8.14 0.78
C ALA A 42 0.02 9.64 0.56
N ASN A 43 0.26 10.10 -0.67
CA ASN A 43 -0.03 11.49 -1.05
C ASN A 43 -1.53 11.73 -1.22
N ASP A 44 -2.31 10.66 -1.32
CA ASP A 44 -3.75 10.67 -1.55
C ASP A 44 -4.44 10.16 -0.28
N GLU A 45 -5.29 11.00 0.33
CA GLU A 45 -6.09 10.70 1.53
C GLU A 45 -7.05 9.49 1.33
N GLN A 46 -7.13 8.97 0.10
CA GLN A 46 -7.96 7.84 -0.26
C GLN A 46 -7.39 6.49 0.20
N ILE A 47 -6.11 6.40 0.61
CA ILE A 47 -5.50 5.18 1.14
C ILE A 47 -5.56 5.15 2.66
N GLN A 48 -6.06 4.05 3.21
CA GLN A 48 -6.06 3.74 4.63
C GLN A 48 -5.18 2.53 4.90
N PHE A 49 -4.26 2.67 5.85
CA PHE A 49 -3.44 1.57 6.35
C PHE A 49 -4.03 1.07 7.67
N GLU A 50 -4.36 -0.21 7.74
CA GLU A 50 -4.73 -0.86 9.01
C GLU A 50 -3.48 -1.41 9.70
N ALA A 51 -3.49 -1.39 11.03
CA ALA A 51 -2.40 -1.84 11.88
C ALA A 51 -1.08 -1.07 11.65
N MET A 52 -1.17 0.25 11.49
CA MET A 52 -0.02 1.16 11.44
C MET A 52 -0.18 2.33 12.43
N PRO A 53 0.93 2.82 13.02
CA PRO A 53 2.28 2.26 12.93
C PRO A 53 2.39 0.89 13.62
N SER A 54 3.29 0.03 13.11
CA SER A 54 3.58 -1.29 13.71
C SER A 54 5.04 -1.35 14.12
N GLN A 55 5.35 -2.09 15.18
CA GLN A 55 6.73 -2.31 15.63
C GLN A 55 7.07 -3.80 15.64
N VAL A 56 8.31 -4.13 15.32
CA VAL A 56 8.83 -5.50 15.41
C VAL A 56 10.30 -5.48 15.84
N THR A 57 10.63 -6.26 16.87
CA THR A 57 12.03 -6.46 17.27
C THR A 57 12.57 -7.69 16.57
N ILE A 58 13.68 -7.52 15.83
CA ILE A 58 14.29 -8.60 15.06
C ILE A 58 15.71 -8.83 15.62
N PRO A 59 16.05 -10.05 16.05
CA PRO A 59 17.40 -10.37 16.49
C PRO A 59 18.45 -10.12 15.40
N GLN A 60 19.72 -10.00 15.80
CA GLN A 60 20.83 -9.86 14.87
C GLN A 60 20.83 -10.99 13.83
N GLY A 61 21.02 -10.65 12.55
CA GLY A 61 21.10 -11.60 11.45
C GLY A 61 19.77 -12.25 11.05
N GLN A 62 18.71 -12.06 11.84
CA GLN A 62 17.40 -12.69 11.62
C GLN A 62 16.52 -11.89 10.67
N LYS A 63 15.43 -12.53 10.24
CA LYS A 63 14.39 -11.93 9.41
C LYS A 63 13.08 -11.84 10.19
N GLY A 64 12.42 -10.69 10.10
CA GLY A 64 11.07 -10.48 10.59
C GLY A 64 10.12 -10.18 9.43
N ALA A 65 8.83 -10.41 9.64
CA ALA A 65 7.78 -10.06 8.69
C ALA A 65 6.64 -9.34 9.40
N VAL A 66 6.12 -8.29 8.79
CA VAL A 66 4.94 -7.55 9.24
C VAL A 66 3.94 -7.50 8.10
N CYS A 67 2.70 -7.87 8.40
CA CYS A 67 1.59 -7.79 7.45
C CYS A 67 0.85 -6.48 7.65
N ILE A 68 0.79 -5.67 6.59
CA ILE A 68 0.08 -4.40 6.57
C ILE A 68 -1.10 -4.55 5.65
N ARG A 69 -2.30 -4.19 6.10
CA ARG A 69 -3.47 -4.20 5.23
C ARG A 69 -3.70 -2.80 4.69
N VAL A 70 -3.70 -2.70 3.37
CA VAL A 70 -3.91 -1.46 2.62
C VAL A 70 -5.31 -1.50 2.04
N LYS A 71 -6.14 -0.54 2.45
CA LYS A 71 -7.49 -0.33 1.94
C LYS A 71 -7.60 1.03 1.28
N ARG A 72 -8.59 1.18 0.40
CA ARG A 72 -8.97 2.47 -0.15
C ARG A 72 -10.40 2.78 0.26
N LYS A 73 -10.70 4.05 0.51
CA LYS A 73 -12.07 4.55 0.53
C LYS A 73 -12.65 4.46 -0.89
N ARG A 74 -13.63 3.58 -1.11
CA ARG A 74 -14.17 3.25 -2.44
C ARG A 74 -15.04 4.41 -2.97
N PRO A 75 -14.72 5.01 -4.13
CA PRO A 75 -15.64 5.95 -4.77
C PRO A 75 -16.79 5.19 -5.45
N PHE A 76 -18.01 5.71 -5.36
CA PHE A 76 -19.19 5.12 -6.01
C PHE A 76 -19.10 5.21 -7.54
N LEU A 77 -18.59 6.32 -8.09
CA LEU A 77 -18.41 6.57 -9.52
C LEU A 77 -16.97 6.98 -9.84
N GLY A 78 -16.50 6.69 -11.05
CA GLY A 78 -15.25 7.27 -11.56
C GLY A 78 -14.55 6.41 -12.60
N PHE A 79 -13.24 6.63 -12.73
CA PHE A 79 -12.35 5.87 -13.61
C PHE A 79 -11.41 4.98 -12.81
N ARG A 80 -10.82 3.97 -13.46
CA ARG A 80 -9.72 3.21 -12.87
C ARG A 80 -8.56 4.16 -12.60
N ARG A 81 -7.99 4.14 -11.39
CA ARG A 81 -6.75 4.88 -11.10
C ARG A 81 -5.77 4.01 -10.34
N LYS A 82 -4.49 4.37 -10.49
CA LYS A 82 -3.36 3.79 -9.78
C LYS A 82 -2.87 4.83 -8.79
N ILE A 83 -2.78 4.47 -7.51
CA ILE A 83 -2.24 5.32 -6.46
C ILE A 83 -0.93 4.71 -5.98
N ASN A 84 0.09 5.54 -5.88
CA ASN A 84 1.36 5.16 -5.28
C ASN A 84 1.29 5.41 -3.77
N PHE A 85 1.83 4.48 -3.00
CA PHE A 85 2.06 4.65 -1.57
C PHE A 85 3.49 4.25 -1.23
N THR A 86 3.95 4.63 -0.05
CA THR A 86 5.27 4.28 0.46
C THR A 86 5.13 3.68 1.85
N ILE A 87 5.90 2.62 2.09
CA ILE A 87 6.07 2.05 3.42
C ILE A 87 7.43 2.52 3.92
N GLN A 88 7.41 3.26 5.01
CA GLN A 88 8.60 3.73 5.69
C GLN A 88 8.91 2.77 6.84
N VAL A 89 10.16 2.34 6.92
CA VAL A 89 10.67 1.50 7.98
C VAL A 89 11.83 2.23 8.62
N GLN A 90 11.74 2.42 9.93
CA GLN A 90 12.73 3.12 10.73
C GLN A 90 13.26 2.18 11.80
N SER A 91 14.57 2.03 11.87
CA SER A 91 15.21 1.32 12.98
C SER A 91 15.29 2.20 14.22
N SER A 92 15.35 1.58 15.39
CA SER A 92 15.63 2.25 16.66
C SER A 92 16.96 3.01 16.65
N ASN A 93 17.88 2.65 15.76
CA ASN A 93 19.18 3.30 15.57
C ASN A 93 19.09 4.56 14.69
N GLY A 94 17.89 5.01 14.33
CA GLY A 94 17.63 6.23 13.56
C GLY A 94 17.72 6.07 12.04
N VAL A 95 18.11 4.89 11.53
CA VAL A 95 18.21 4.65 10.09
C VAL A 95 16.84 4.38 9.51
N ARG A 96 16.53 5.07 8.40
CA ARG A 96 15.22 5.05 7.76
C ARG A 96 15.35 4.63 6.31
N GLN A 97 14.50 3.71 5.89
CA GLN A 97 14.38 3.28 4.50
C GLN A 97 12.92 3.28 4.09
N THR A 98 12.68 3.68 2.85
CA THR A 98 11.34 3.76 2.28
C THR A 98 11.24 2.81 1.11
N VAL A 99 10.17 2.02 1.06
CA VAL A 99 9.90 1.12 -0.06
C VAL A 99 8.58 1.52 -0.71
N PRO A 100 8.55 1.74 -2.03
CA PRO A 100 7.32 2.09 -2.72
C PRO A 100 6.37 0.89 -2.78
N GLY A 101 5.09 1.17 -3.01
CA GLY A 101 4.04 0.22 -3.31
C GLY A 101 2.98 0.87 -4.20
N ARG A 102 2.16 0.06 -4.87
CA ARG A 102 1.10 0.55 -5.77
C ARG A 102 -0.23 -0.12 -5.48
N LEU A 103 -1.28 0.69 -5.39
CA LEU A 103 -2.66 0.25 -5.27
C LEU A 103 -3.43 0.63 -6.54
N GLU A 104 -3.91 -0.35 -7.28
CA GLU A 104 -4.78 -0.15 -8.45
C GLU A 104 -6.23 -0.47 -8.08
N TYR A 105 -7.16 0.38 -8.50
CA TYR A 105 -8.57 0.14 -8.23
C TYR A 105 -9.47 0.39 -9.44
N THR A 106 -10.63 -0.26 -9.37
CA THR A 106 -11.74 -0.13 -10.30
C THR A 106 -12.94 0.45 -9.57
N PRO A 107 -13.64 1.45 -10.15
CA PRO A 107 -14.89 1.99 -9.59
C PRO A 107 -15.99 0.90 -9.52
N LEU A 108 -17.05 1.16 -8.75
CA LEU A 108 -18.24 0.30 -8.69
C LEU A 108 -18.98 0.29 -10.03
N LEU A 109 -19.27 1.48 -10.53
CA LEU A 109 -19.92 1.71 -11.81
C LEU A 109 -18.95 2.49 -12.68
N ALA A 110 -18.72 1.97 -13.89
CA ALA A 110 -17.95 2.69 -14.89
C ALA A 110 -18.86 3.72 -15.57
N VAL A 111 -18.34 4.91 -15.86
CA VAL A 111 -19.12 6.04 -16.39
C VAL A 111 -19.90 5.68 -17.67
N TRP A 112 -19.38 4.77 -18.50
CA TRP A 112 -20.07 4.30 -19.72
C TRP A 112 -21.37 3.53 -19.43
N GLN A 113 -21.47 2.86 -18.27
CA GLN A 113 -22.69 2.15 -17.87
C GLN A 113 -23.82 3.14 -17.60
N LEU A 114 -23.51 4.32 -17.07
CA LEU A 114 -24.50 5.39 -16.90
C LEU A 114 -24.92 5.98 -18.24
N ALA A 115 -23.99 6.14 -19.20
CA ALA A 115 -24.32 6.63 -20.53
C ALA A 115 -25.31 5.70 -21.27
N LEU A 116 -25.12 4.37 -21.18
CA LEU A 116 -26.05 3.40 -21.76
C LEU A 116 -27.43 3.43 -21.09
N LEU A 117 -27.46 3.55 -19.76
CA LEU A 117 -28.70 3.64 -19.00
C LEU A 117 -29.49 4.90 -19.38
N PHE A 118 -28.78 6.03 -19.52
CA PHE A 118 -29.36 7.30 -19.96
C PHE A 118 -29.92 7.22 -21.38
N LEU A 119 -29.17 6.63 -22.33
CA LEU A 119 -29.62 6.38 -23.70
C LEU A 119 -30.86 5.48 -23.74
N ALA A 120 -30.90 4.40 -22.93
CA ALA A 120 -32.05 3.52 -22.85
C ALA A 120 -33.29 4.23 -22.31
N THR A 121 -33.16 5.07 -21.27
CA THR A 121 -34.30 5.83 -20.72
C THR A 121 -34.83 6.91 -21.66
N VAL A 122 -33.96 7.61 -22.39
CA VAL A 122 -34.38 8.64 -23.35
C VAL A 122 -35.01 8.01 -24.60
N GLY A 123 -34.50 6.87 -25.07
CA GLY A 123 -35.07 6.15 -26.21
C GLY A 123 -36.47 5.60 -25.97
N VAL A 124 -36.79 5.21 -24.72
CA VAL A 124 -38.13 4.71 -24.35
C VAL A 124 -39.18 5.82 -24.27
N PHE A 125 -38.77 7.08 -24.04
CA PHE A 125 -39.70 8.23 -24.01
C PHE A 125 -39.96 8.87 -25.38
N LEU A 126 -39.27 8.42 -26.44
CA LEU A 126 -39.34 8.96 -27.80
C LEU A 126 -40.06 8.02 -28.80
N ILE A 127 -40.68 6.94 -28.31
CA ILE A 127 -41.49 5.97 -29.06
C ILE A 127 -42.91 6.00 -28.52
#